data_AF-A0A8W8MLZ9-F1
#
_entry.id   AF-A0A8W8MLZ9-F1
#
_cell.length_a   1.000
_cell.length_b   1.000
_cell.length_c   1.000
_cell.angle_alpha   90.00
_cell.angle_beta   90.00
_cell.angle_gamma   90.00
#
_symmetry.space_group_name_H-M   'P 1'
#
loop_
_entity.id
_entity.type
_entity.pdbx_description
1 polymer ?
#
loop_
_entity_poly.entity_id
_entity_poly.type
_entity_poly.pdbx_seq_one_letter_code
_entity_poly.pdbx_strand_id
1 'polypeptide(L)'
;MARNTKALVMAVSMMFSNNLYECGPIEGYKFPVFTTASCPENKAEWLERSFGLNCTDQNGYMCIPNEMVTVLLEFCYTKKVEAIPEGLCLILNKRSSAVNAYRCQHFSYGCPSYPYLSNGIYEHQSCVSIMEGCFLADPYCERTVTANRKNATSQYNTEEGIGTNSITTGIPYYTFFIILIVTSISSLIAGICLRIVTTRISRRCKK
;
A
#
# COMPACT_ATOMS: atom_id res chain seq x y z
N MET A 1 2.20 -36.67 25.15
CA MET A 1 1.35 -35.53 24.73
C MET A 1 2.20 -34.38 24.14
N ALA A 2 3.15 -34.68 23.23
CA ALA A 2 4.13 -33.70 22.71
C ALA A 2 4.21 -33.66 21.17
N ARG A 3 3.36 -34.45 20.49
CA ARG A 3 3.34 -34.58 19.02
C ARG A 3 2.39 -33.57 18.36
N ASN A 4 1.40 -33.07 19.11
CA ASN A 4 0.33 -32.20 18.58
C ASN A 4 0.71 -30.70 18.59
N THR A 5 1.57 -30.27 19.51
CA THR A 5 2.03 -28.87 19.59
C THR A 5 3.03 -28.50 18.50
N LYS A 6 3.92 -29.42 18.10
CA LYS A 6 4.84 -29.19 16.98
C LYS A 6 4.11 -29.07 15.63
N ALA A 7 3.05 -29.86 15.45
CA ALA A 7 2.21 -29.79 14.25
C ALA A 7 1.42 -28.47 14.18
N LEU A 8 0.90 -27.98 15.31
CA LEU A 8 0.20 -26.70 15.38
C LEU A 8 1.12 -25.51 15.07
N VAL A 9 2.35 -25.51 15.60
CA VAL A 9 3.33 -24.43 15.34
C VAL A 9 3.80 -24.44 13.88
N MET A 10 3.99 -25.62 13.26
CA MET A 10 4.30 -25.70 11.83
C MET A 10 3.12 -25.28 10.93
N ALA A 11 1.89 -25.60 11.32
CA ALA A 11 0.69 -25.17 10.59
C ALA A 11 0.51 -23.64 10.62
N VAL A 12 0.81 -23.00 11.75
CA VAL A 12 0.75 -21.54 11.87
C VAL A 12 1.86 -20.86 11.05
N SER A 13 3.06 -21.43 10.93
CA SER A 13 4.12 -20.86 10.08
C SER A 13 3.84 -20.98 8.58
N MET A 14 3.09 -22.01 8.14
CA MET A 14 2.74 -22.22 6.74
C MET A 14 1.54 -21.37 6.27
N MET A 15 0.72 -20.87 7.20
CA MET A 15 -0.44 -20.00 6.89
C MET A 15 -0.03 -18.56 6.52
N PHE A 16 1.21 -18.14 6.79
CA PHE A 16 1.72 -16.82 6.40
C PHE A 16 2.34 -16.77 5.00
N SER A 17 2.31 -17.87 4.23
CA SER A 17 3.06 -17.97 2.96
C SER A 17 2.24 -17.85 1.67
N ASN A 18 0.93 -17.62 1.73
CA ASN A 18 0.06 -17.68 0.52
C ASN A 18 -0.72 -16.40 0.19
N ASN A 19 -0.18 -15.22 0.49
CA ASN A 19 -0.39 -14.11 -0.43
C ASN A 19 0.81 -14.10 -1.37
N LEU A 20 0.72 -14.90 -2.43
CA LEU A 20 1.43 -14.60 -3.66
C LEU A 20 0.93 -13.21 -4.07
N TYR A 21 1.65 -12.19 -3.62
CA TYR A 21 1.53 -10.84 -4.14
C TYR A 21 1.80 -10.99 -5.64
N GLU A 22 0.75 -10.96 -6.43
CA GLU A 22 0.86 -11.07 -7.87
C GLU A 22 1.45 -9.73 -8.34
N CYS A 23 2.77 -9.66 -8.56
CA CYS A 23 3.43 -8.47 -9.15
C CYS A 23 3.05 -8.28 -10.64
N GLY A 24 1.95 -8.87 -11.08
CA GLY A 24 1.52 -8.82 -12.47
C GLY A 24 0.89 -7.47 -12.82
N PRO A 25 0.84 -7.13 -14.12
CA PRO A 25 0.00 -6.04 -14.56
C PRO A 25 -1.47 -6.35 -14.23
N ILE A 26 -2.23 -5.32 -13.93
CA ILE A 26 -3.65 -5.42 -13.67
C ILE A 26 -4.39 -5.59 -15.00
N GLU A 27 -5.33 -6.53 -15.03
CA GLU A 27 -6.15 -6.81 -16.20
C GLU A 27 -7.15 -5.68 -16.53
N GLY A 28 -7.47 -5.57 -17.82
CA GLY A 28 -8.48 -4.66 -18.36
C GLY A 28 -7.94 -3.35 -18.94
N TYR A 29 -6.61 -3.18 -19.00
CA TYR A 29 -5.95 -2.10 -19.73
C TYR A 29 -5.35 -2.61 -21.05
N LYS A 30 -5.15 -1.72 -22.02
CA LYS A 30 -4.57 -2.00 -23.35
C LYS A 30 -3.04 -2.09 -23.34
N PHE A 31 -2.41 -1.82 -22.20
CA PHE A 31 -0.97 -1.88 -21.98
C PHE A 31 -0.70 -2.31 -20.52
N PRO A 32 0.52 -2.76 -20.19
CA PRO A 32 0.85 -3.15 -18.81
C PRO A 32 0.69 -1.98 -17.83
N VAL A 33 -0.12 -2.19 -16.79
CA VAL A 33 -0.38 -1.21 -15.71
C VAL A 33 -0.22 -1.89 -14.37
N PHE A 34 0.49 -1.26 -13.44
CA PHE A 34 0.75 -1.80 -12.12
C PHE A 34 0.15 -0.89 -11.04
N THR A 35 -0.27 -1.45 -9.91
CA THR A 35 -0.62 -0.65 -8.74
C THR A 35 0.64 -0.21 -8.01
N THR A 36 0.65 1.01 -7.48
CA THR A 36 1.71 1.48 -6.57
C THR A 36 1.09 2.10 -5.31
N ALA A 37 1.85 2.10 -4.21
CA ALA A 37 1.43 2.72 -2.96
C ALA A 37 1.63 4.25 -2.99
N SER A 38 2.61 4.73 -3.73
CA SER A 38 2.92 6.14 -3.89
C SER A 38 3.49 6.43 -5.27
N CYS A 39 3.33 7.68 -5.72
CA CYS A 39 4.00 8.19 -6.90
C CYS A 39 5.35 8.83 -6.51
N PRO A 40 6.29 8.96 -7.47
CA PRO A 40 7.56 9.63 -7.23
C PRO A 40 7.38 11.05 -6.68
N GLU A 41 8.15 11.40 -5.65
CA GLU A 41 8.13 12.74 -5.05
C GLU A 41 9.08 13.72 -5.75
N ASN A 42 10.00 13.20 -6.54
CA ASN A 42 11.04 13.96 -7.20
C ASN A 42 11.54 13.28 -8.48
N LYS A 43 12.35 14.01 -9.25
CA LYS A 43 12.91 13.54 -10.52
C LYS A 43 13.78 12.29 -10.39
N ALA A 44 14.52 12.13 -9.29
CA ALA A 44 15.39 10.97 -9.11
C ALA A 44 14.58 9.68 -8.94
N GLU A 45 13.55 9.72 -8.10
CA GLU A 45 12.59 8.62 -7.96
C GLU A 45 11.84 8.36 -9.26
N TRP A 46 11.43 9.41 -9.98
CA TRP A 46 10.75 9.27 -11.26
C TRP A 46 11.64 8.52 -12.26
N LEU A 47 12.93 8.85 -12.34
CA LEU A 47 13.90 8.17 -13.18
C LEU A 47 14.09 6.70 -12.75
N GLU A 48 14.19 6.43 -11.44
CA GLU A 48 14.30 5.06 -10.93
C GLU A 48 13.10 4.21 -11.34
N ARG A 49 11.88 4.74 -11.19
CA ARG A 49 10.64 4.03 -11.55
C ARG A 49 10.49 3.85 -13.06
N SER A 50 10.77 4.89 -13.84
CA SER A 50 10.78 4.85 -15.30
C SER A 50 11.73 3.78 -15.82
N PHE A 51 12.95 3.72 -15.26
CA PHE A 51 13.94 2.71 -15.63
C PHE A 51 13.50 1.30 -15.21
N GLY A 52 12.96 1.14 -14.00
CA GLY A 52 12.46 -0.15 -13.51
C GLY A 52 11.35 -0.75 -14.36
N LEU A 53 10.50 0.07 -14.99
CA LEU A 53 9.46 -0.37 -15.92
C LEU A 53 9.92 -0.42 -17.39
N ASN A 54 11.19 -0.13 -17.68
CA ASN A 54 11.75 -0.03 -19.03
C ASN A 54 10.98 0.95 -19.94
N CYS A 55 10.51 2.07 -19.37
CA CYS A 55 9.91 3.14 -20.15
C CYS A 55 10.99 3.91 -20.93
N THR A 56 10.64 4.38 -22.11
CA THR A 56 11.51 5.13 -23.03
C THR A 56 10.90 6.50 -23.34
N ASP A 57 11.62 7.33 -24.10
CA ASP A 57 11.11 8.63 -24.55
C ASP A 57 9.87 8.52 -25.46
N GLN A 58 9.63 7.35 -26.06
CA GLN A 58 8.45 7.09 -26.90
C GLN A 58 7.24 6.63 -26.10
N ASN A 59 7.46 6.08 -24.90
CA ASN A 59 6.44 5.59 -23.99
C ASN A 59 6.72 6.05 -22.55
N GLY A 60 6.48 7.34 -22.30
CA GLY A 60 6.87 7.99 -21.05
C GLY A 60 6.24 7.36 -19.82
N TYR A 61 7.01 7.27 -18.73
CA TYR A 61 6.52 6.83 -17.44
C TYR A 61 5.46 7.79 -16.89
N MET A 62 4.36 7.22 -16.41
CA MET A 62 3.31 7.95 -15.70
C MET A 62 2.98 7.25 -14.39
N CYS A 63 2.64 8.06 -13.38
CA CYS A 63 2.06 7.59 -12.14
C CYS A 63 0.86 8.47 -11.81
N ILE A 64 -0.35 7.92 -11.92
CA ILE A 64 -1.62 8.65 -11.76
C ILE A 64 -2.69 7.76 -11.12
N PRO A 65 -3.74 8.34 -10.52
CA PRO A 65 -4.86 7.57 -10.01
C PRO A 65 -5.66 6.87 -11.12
N ASN A 66 -6.38 5.82 -10.75
CA ASN A 66 -7.45 5.28 -11.58
C ASN A 66 -8.64 6.26 -11.67
N GLU A 67 -9.58 5.97 -12.56
CA GLU A 67 -10.80 6.76 -12.78
C GLU A 67 -11.69 6.95 -11.53
N MET A 68 -11.56 6.07 -10.53
CA MET A 68 -12.29 6.15 -9.26
C MET A 68 -11.48 6.81 -8.13
N VAL A 69 -10.25 7.28 -8.39
CA VAL A 69 -9.37 7.94 -7.40
C VAL A 69 -9.17 7.09 -6.13
N THR A 70 -9.15 5.77 -6.28
CA THR A 70 -9.04 4.79 -5.19
C THR A 70 -7.68 4.12 -5.13
N VAL A 71 -6.98 4.05 -6.26
CA VAL A 71 -5.69 3.35 -6.39
C VAL A 71 -4.76 4.16 -7.28
N LEU A 72 -3.47 4.24 -6.93
CA LEU A 72 -2.43 4.79 -7.78
C LEU A 72 -1.90 3.73 -8.73
N LEU A 73 -1.72 4.14 -9.97
CA LEU A 73 -1.29 3.30 -11.07
C LEU A 73 0.00 3.84 -11.66
N GLU A 74 0.91 2.94 -12.00
CA GLU A 74 2.14 3.26 -12.72
C GLU A 74 2.24 2.42 -14.00
N PHE A 75 2.73 3.05 -15.07
CA PHE A 75 2.80 2.44 -16.40
C PHE A 75 3.67 3.27 -17.35
N CYS A 76 4.11 2.64 -18.45
CA CYS A 76 4.66 3.35 -19.60
C CYS A 76 3.51 3.69 -20.55
N TYR A 77 3.19 4.97 -20.69
CA TYR A 77 2.06 5.37 -21.54
C TYR A 77 2.42 5.24 -23.01
N THR A 78 1.48 4.81 -23.86
CA THR A 78 1.75 4.58 -25.29
C THR A 78 1.96 5.86 -26.10
N LYS A 79 1.70 7.02 -25.50
CA LYS A 79 1.93 8.33 -26.12
C LYS A 79 3.22 8.96 -25.61
N LYS A 80 3.78 9.84 -26.43
CA LYS A 80 4.94 10.67 -26.07
C LYS A 80 4.57 11.64 -24.94
N VAL A 81 5.61 12.21 -24.34
CA VAL A 81 5.46 13.30 -23.38
C VAL A 81 4.69 14.46 -24.02
N GLU A 82 3.57 14.84 -23.41
CA GLU A 82 2.66 15.87 -23.89
C GLU A 82 2.50 16.97 -22.84
N ALA A 83 2.19 18.18 -23.29
CA ALA A 83 1.85 19.29 -22.40
C ALA A 83 0.42 19.15 -21.89
N ILE A 84 0.27 19.21 -20.57
CA ILE A 84 -0.99 19.18 -19.85
C ILE A 84 -1.34 20.63 -19.51
N PRO A 85 -2.54 21.11 -19.88
CA PRO A 85 -2.98 22.47 -19.53
C PRO A 85 -3.03 22.69 -18.01
N GLU A 86 -2.94 23.96 -17.60
CA GLU A 86 -3.19 24.36 -16.22
C GLU A 86 -4.60 23.98 -15.74
N GLY A 87 -4.78 23.87 -14.42
CA GLY A 87 -6.05 23.52 -13.80
C GLY A 87 -6.44 22.05 -13.92
N LEU A 88 -5.56 21.19 -14.45
CA LEU A 88 -5.84 19.79 -14.73
C LEU A 88 -4.86 18.83 -14.05
N CYS A 89 -5.43 17.86 -13.33
CA CYS A 89 -4.78 16.61 -12.97
C CYS A 89 -5.13 15.52 -14.00
N LEU A 90 -4.51 14.35 -13.88
CA LEU A 90 -4.72 13.23 -14.79
C LEU A 90 -5.24 11.99 -14.04
N ILE A 91 -6.10 11.22 -14.70
CA ILE A 91 -6.61 9.93 -14.23
C ILE A 91 -6.60 8.92 -15.38
N LEU A 92 -6.39 7.63 -15.07
CA LEU A 92 -6.42 6.57 -16.09
C LEU A 92 -7.78 5.89 -16.14
N ASN A 93 -8.44 5.95 -17.30
CA ASN A 93 -9.67 5.19 -17.54
C ASN A 93 -9.37 3.72 -17.82
N LYS A 94 -10.05 2.79 -17.15
CA LYS A 94 -9.81 1.36 -17.31
C LYS A 94 -10.18 0.87 -18.70
N ARG A 95 -11.45 1.08 -19.08
CA ARG A 95 -12.04 0.52 -20.30
C ARG A 95 -11.38 1.03 -21.58
N SER A 96 -11.10 2.33 -21.67
CA SER A 96 -10.47 2.92 -22.85
C SER A 96 -8.94 2.88 -22.79
N SER A 97 -8.38 2.73 -21.58
CA SER A 97 -6.95 2.93 -21.28
C SER A 97 -6.45 4.32 -21.68
N ALA A 98 -7.36 5.29 -21.72
CA ALA A 98 -7.05 6.67 -22.02
C ALA A 98 -6.72 7.42 -20.71
N VAL A 99 -5.70 8.25 -20.78
CA VAL A 99 -5.42 9.26 -19.77
C VAL A 99 -6.39 10.41 -19.97
N ASN A 100 -7.27 10.62 -19.00
CA ASN A 100 -8.27 11.67 -19.00
C ASN A 100 -7.85 12.81 -18.07
N ALA A 101 -8.30 14.02 -18.41
CA ALA A 101 -8.10 15.19 -17.56
C ALA A 101 -9.17 15.26 -16.45
N TYR A 102 -8.74 15.65 -15.26
CA TYR A 102 -9.57 15.92 -14.10
C TYR A 102 -9.38 17.39 -13.70
N ARG A 103 -10.47 18.18 -13.64
CA ARG A 103 -10.38 19.60 -13.26
C ARG A 103 -10.14 19.73 -11.77
N CYS A 104 -8.97 20.22 -11.37
CA CYS A 104 -8.59 20.35 -9.96
C CYS A 104 -8.75 21.76 -9.39
N GLN A 105 -9.39 22.70 -10.10
CA GLN A 105 -9.48 24.10 -9.69
C GLN A 105 -10.21 24.32 -8.36
N HIS A 106 -11.00 23.34 -7.92
CA HIS A 106 -11.66 23.33 -6.62
C HIS A 106 -10.75 22.83 -5.48
N PHE A 107 -9.54 22.36 -5.79
CA PHE A 107 -8.56 21.97 -4.78
C PHE A 107 -8.18 23.17 -3.92
N SER A 108 -8.03 22.91 -2.63
CA SER A 108 -7.53 23.88 -1.66
C SER A 108 -6.05 24.25 -1.87
N TYR A 109 -5.27 23.37 -2.51
CA TYR A 109 -3.85 23.60 -2.83
C TYR A 109 -3.35 22.71 -3.98
N GLY A 110 -2.22 23.10 -4.58
CA GLY A 110 -1.41 22.22 -5.44
C GLY A 110 -2.01 21.83 -6.80
N CYS A 111 -3.14 22.41 -7.20
CA CYS A 111 -3.61 22.31 -8.58
C CYS A 111 -2.65 23.11 -9.51
N PRO A 112 -2.21 22.56 -10.65
CA PRO A 112 -1.24 23.23 -11.53
C PRO A 112 -1.76 24.59 -12.00
N SER A 113 -0.97 25.64 -11.79
CA SER A 113 -1.30 27.02 -12.20
C SER A 113 -0.63 27.44 -13.52
N TYR A 114 0.06 26.52 -14.18
CA TYR A 114 0.68 26.70 -15.49
C TYR A 114 0.72 25.34 -16.20
N PRO A 115 0.82 25.31 -17.54
CA PRO A 115 0.97 24.07 -18.28
C PRO A 115 2.25 23.33 -17.90
N TYR A 116 2.19 22.01 -17.76
CA TYR A 116 3.32 21.16 -17.38
C TYR A 116 3.43 19.95 -18.29
N LEU A 117 4.60 19.32 -18.35
CA LEU A 117 4.80 18.12 -19.16
C LEU A 117 4.34 16.87 -18.40
N SER A 118 3.85 15.85 -19.11
CA SER A 118 3.38 14.61 -18.49
C SER A 118 4.46 13.84 -17.71
N ASN A 119 5.74 14.04 -18.03
CA ASN A 119 6.87 13.50 -17.26
C ASN A 119 7.24 14.34 -16.02
N GLY A 120 6.63 15.52 -15.85
CA GLY A 120 6.82 16.42 -14.70
C GLY A 120 5.77 16.26 -13.61
N ILE A 121 4.96 15.20 -13.64
CA ILE A 121 3.84 15.03 -12.68
C ILE A 121 4.28 14.97 -11.22
N TYR A 122 5.54 14.59 -10.94
CA TYR A 122 6.11 14.60 -9.60
C TYR A 122 6.18 16.02 -9.00
N GLU A 123 6.05 17.07 -9.80
CA GLU A 123 6.00 18.47 -9.35
C GLU A 123 4.60 18.85 -8.82
N HIS A 124 3.58 18.02 -9.09
CA HIS A 124 2.19 18.26 -8.75
C HIS A 124 1.64 17.15 -7.84
N GLN A 125 2.23 16.99 -6.66
CA GLN A 125 1.89 15.92 -5.70
C GLN A 125 0.41 15.88 -5.32
N SER A 126 -0.30 17.02 -5.36
CA SER A 126 -1.75 17.06 -5.08
C SER A 126 -2.57 16.30 -6.12
N CYS A 127 -2.07 16.13 -7.35
CA CYS A 127 -2.68 15.32 -8.40
C CYS A 127 -2.46 13.81 -8.25
N VAL A 128 -1.67 13.37 -7.26
CA VAL A 128 -1.39 11.94 -6.99
C VAL A 128 -1.53 11.59 -5.50
N SER A 129 -1.98 12.54 -4.68
CA SER A 129 -2.27 12.34 -3.27
C SER A 129 -3.74 11.99 -3.10
N ILE A 130 -4.03 10.71 -2.85
CA ILE A 130 -5.41 10.19 -2.79
C ILE A 130 -5.68 9.47 -1.48
N MET A 131 -6.93 9.50 -1.02
CA MET A 131 -7.42 8.76 0.13
C MET A 131 -8.94 8.59 0.05
N GLU A 132 -9.42 7.37 0.33
CA GLU A 132 -10.86 7.07 0.45
C GLU A 132 -11.71 7.48 -0.77
N GLY A 133 -11.14 7.40 -1.98
CA GLY A 133 -11.81 7.75 -3.24
C GLY A 133 -11.72 9.23 -3.61
N CYS A 134 -10.94 10.03 -2.87
CA CYS A 134 -10.80 11.46 -3.07
C CYS A 134 -9.35 11.87 -3.25
N PHE A 135 -9.12 12.96 -3.98
CA PHE A 135 -7.87 13.70 -3.87
C PHE A 135 -7.80 14.38 -2.51
N LEU A 136 -6.66 14.30 -1.83
CA LEU A 136 -6.50 14.93 -0.51
C LEU A 136 -6.71 16.44 -0.54
N ALA A 137 -6.37 17.06 -1.65
CA ALA A 137 -6.50 18.50 -1.84
C ALA A 137 -7.94 18.95 -2.17
N ASP A 138 -8.86 18.04 -2.50
CA ASP A 138 -10.27 18.36 -2.79
C ASP A 138 -11.10 18.44 -1.49
N PRO A 139 -11.50 19.65 -1.06
CA PRO A 139 -12.28 19.81 0.17
C PRO A 139 -13.77 19.44 -0.01
N TYR A 140 -14.26 19.33 -1.25
CA TYR A 140 -15.67 19.08 -1.57
C TYR A 140 -15.96 17.61 -1.87
N CYS A 141 -14.94 16.76 -1.97
CA CYS A 141 -15.12 15.34 -2.23
C CYS A 141 -15.71 14.61 -1.01
N GLU A 142 -16.82 13.89 -1.23
CA GLU A 142 -17.42 13.01 -0.24
C GLU A 142 -16.62 11.71 -0.15
N ARG A 143 -15.84 11.56 0.92
CA ARG A 143 -15.07 10.35 1.16
C ARG A 143 -15.98 9.16 1.40
N THR A 144 -15.63 8.03 0.80
CA THR A 144 -16.29 6.76 1.09
C THR A 144 -15.85 6.29 2.47
N VAL A 145 -16.56 6.73 3.53
CA VAL A 145 -16.34 6.23 4.88
C VAL A 145 -16.72 4.76 4.86
N THR A 146 -15.73 3.88 4.80
CA THR A 146 -15.96 2.46 5.08
C THR A 146 -16.33 2.41 6.55
N ALA A 147 -17.62 2.21 6.83
CA ALA A 147 -18.20 2.16 8.17
C ALA A 147 -17.69 0.94 8.96
N ASN A 148 -16.40 0.91 9.27
CA ASN A 148 -15.75 -0.06 10.14
C ASN A 148 -14.86 0.62 11.21
N ARG A 149 -15.04 1.92 11.45
CA ARG A 149 -14.69 2.52 12.75
C ARG A 149 -15.88 2.38 13.71
N LYS A 150 -16.15 1.15 14.15
CA LYS A 150 -16.84 0.98 15.43
C LYS A 150 -15.77 1.04 16.52
N ASN A 151 -15.72 2.19 17.18
CA ASN A 151 -15.38 2.42 18.59
C ASN A 151 -14.09 1.77 19.12
N ALA A 152 -12.98 2.51 19.05
CA ALA A 152 -11.94 2.43 20.07
C ALA A 152 -12.10 3.63 21.01
N THR A 153 -13.25 3.70 21.70
CA THR A 153 -13.36 4.47 22.93
C THR A 153 -12.67 3.66 23.99
N SER A 154 -11.50 4.13 24.45
CA SER A 154 -10.82 3.59 25.62
C SER A 154 -11.75 3.76 26.83
N GLN A 155 -12.44 2.69 27.20
CA GLN A 155 -12.98 2.53 28.54
C GLN A 155 -12.04 1.58 29.29
N TYR A 156 -11.15 2.19 30.07
CA TYR A 156 -10.63 1.57 31.28
C TYR A 156 -11.83 1.29 32.18
N ASN A 157 -12.09 0.03 32.50
CA ASN A 157 -12.85 -0.33 33.68
C ASN A 157 -12.20 -1.55 34.34
N THR A 158 -11.93 -1.33 35.62
CA THR A 158 -11.41 -2.18 36.67
C THR A 158 -12.05 -3.56 36.74
N GLU A 159 -11.22 -4.57 36.97
CA GLU A 159 -11.61 -5.94 37.33
C GLU A 159 -12.23 -6.00 38.73
N GLU A 160 -13.34 -6.73 38.91
CA GLU A 160 -13.66 -7.39 40.17
C GLU A 160 -14.31 -8.77 39.92
N GLY A 161 -13.62 -9.81 40.42
CA GLY A 161 -14.20 -11.00 41.04
C GLY A 161 -14.73 -12.14 40.17
N ILE A 162 -14.09 -13.33 40.25
CA ILE A 162 -14.65 -14.53 40.91
C ILE A 162 -13.72 -15.76 40.74
N GLY A 163 -13.34 -16.32 41.89
CA GLY A 163 -13.35 -17.77 42.17
C GLY A 163 -12.37 -18.70 41.45
N THR A 164 -11.15 -18.80 41.96
CA THR A 164 -10.22 -19.90 41.65
C THR A 164 -10.56 -21.16 42.45
N ASN A 165 -10.79 -22.27 41.74
CA ASN A 165 -10.63 -23.61 42.31
C ASN A 165 -9.22 -24.09 41.98
N SER A 166 -8.43 -24.29 43.03
CA SER A 166 -7.01 -24.61 43.02
C SER A 166 -6.75 -26.07 42.62
N ILE A 167 -5.99 -26.26 41.53
CA ILE A 167 -5.16 -27.45 41.33
C ILE A 167 -3.71 -26.95 41.28
N THR A 168 -3.07 -26.91 42.45
CA THR A 168 -1.66 -26.56 42.61
C THR A 168 -0.80 -27.73 42.12
N THR A 169 -0.37 -27.67 40.86
CA THR A 169 0.86 -28.34 40.44
C THR A 169 1.88 -27.26 40.13
N GLY A 170 2.86 -27.08 41.03
CA GLY A 170 3.92 -26.09 40.89
C GLY A 170 4.70 -26.32 39.61
N ILE A 171 4.42 -25.51 38.59
CA ILE A 171 5.28 -25.38 37.42
C ILE A 171 6.56 -24.72 37.93
N PRO A 172 7.74 -25.38 37.85
CA PRO A 172 8.97 -24.81 38.38
C PRO A 172 9.23 -23.48 37.68
N TYR A 173 9.50 -22.40 38.43
CA TYR A 173 9.73 -21.03 37.95
C TYR A 173 10.62 -20.99 36.69
N TYR A 174 11.62 -21.87 36.62
CA TYR A 174 12.51 -22.04 35.48
C TYR A 174 11.79 -22.34 34.16
N THR A 175 10.72 -23.14 34.18
CA THR A 175 9.94 -23.45 32.98
C THR A 175 9.10 -22.27 32.50
N PHE A 176 8.60 -21.42 33.41
CA PHE A 176 7.94 -20.17 33.04
C PHE A 176 8.91 -19.18 32.38
N PHE A 177 10.11 -19.04 32.94
CA PHE A 177 11.18 -18.22 32.33
C PHE A 177 11.59 -18.73 30.95
N ILE A 178 11.69 -20.05 30.74
CA ILE A 178 11.98 -20.63 29.43
C ILE A 178 10.88 -20.27 28.43
N ILE A 179 9.60 -20.36 28.81
CA ILE A 179 8.48 -20.04 27.91
C ILE A 179 8.54 -18.57 27.47
N LEU A 180 8.80 -17.62 28.37
CA LEU A 180 8.92 -16.20 28.04
C LEU A 180 10.09 -15.90 27.09
N ILE A 181 11.23 -16.59 27.28
CA ILE A 181 12.39 -16.44 26.39
C ILE A 181 12.07 -17.03 25.01
N VAL A 182 11.42 -18.19 24.94
CA VAL A 182 11.07 -18.82 23.66
C VAL A 182 10.05 -17.99 22.89
N THR A 183 9.04 -17.42 23.56
CA THR A 183 8.03 -16.58 22.89
C THR A 183 8.64 -15.28 22.38
N SER A 184 9.46 -14.59 23.17
CA SER A 184 10.13 -13.35 22.74
C SER A 184 11.07 -13.58 21.53
N ILE A 185 11.88 -14.65 21.56
CA ILE A 185 12.74 -15.02 20.44
C ILE A 185 11.91 -15.37 19.19
N SER A 186 10.83 -16.12 19.35
CA SER A 186 9.95 -16.47 18.22
C SER A 186 9.34 -15.25 17.54
N SER A 187 8.91 -14.24 18.31
CA SER A 187 8.37 -12.98 17.80
C SER A 187 9.42 -12.15 17.06
N LEU A 188 10.65 -12.09 17.59
CA LEU A 188 11.76 -11.39 16.94
C LEU A 188 12.13 -12.05 15.60
N ILE A 189 12.28 -13.38 15.58
CA ILE A 189 12.60 -14.13 14.36
C ILE A 189 11.49 -13.93 13.32
N ALA A 190 10.22 -14.06 13.72
CA ALA A 190 9.08 -13.83 12.81
C ALA A 190 9.09 -12.41 12.23
N GLY A 191 9.37 -11.40 13.05
CA GLY A 191 9.47 -10.00 12.60
C GLY A 191 10.63 -9.77 11.61
N ILE A 192 11.80 -10.37 11.86
CA ILE A 192 12.96 -10.29 10.95
C ILE A 192 12.65 -11.02 9.63
N CYS A 193 12.10 -12.23 9.70
CA CYS A 193 11.68 -12.98 8.51
C CYS A 193 10.67 -12.21 7.67
N LEU A 194 9.67 -11.59 8.29
CA LEU A 194 8.68 -10.79 7.60
C LEU A 194 9.33 -9.62 6.86
N ARG A 195 10.24 -8.87 7.51
CA ARG A 195 10.98 -7.78 6.87
C ARG A 195 11.86 -8.23 5.70
N ILE A 196 12.55 -9.37 5.83
CA ILE A 196 13.38 -9.92 4.74
C ILE A 196 12.53 -10.34 3.56
N VAL A 197 11.41 -11.02 3.82
CA VAL A 197 10.45 -11.45 2.82
C VAL A 197 9.88 -10.23 2.11
N THR A 198 9.30 -9.25 2.81
CA THR A 198 8.76 -8.03 2.19
C THR A 198 9.79 -7.25 1.37
N THR A 199 11.04 -7.18 1.83
CA THR A 199 12.13 -6.54 1.08
C THR A 199 12.48 -7.29 -0.20
N ARG A 200 12.52 -8.63 -0.17
CA ARG A 200 12.79 -9.45 -1.36
C ARG A 200 11.63 -9.41 -2.36
N ILE A 201 10.40 -9.37 -1.85
CA ILE A 201 9.17 -9.21 -2.61
C ILE A 201 9.16 -7.87 -3.34
N SER A 202 9.39 -6.78 -2.61
CA SER A 202 9.48 -5.43 -3.18
C SER A 202 10.57 -5.34 -4.26
N ARG A 203 11.73 -5.99 -4.04
CA ARG A 203 12.79 -6.10 -5.06
C ARG A 203 12.40 -6.90 -6.30
N ARG A 204 11.51 -7.89 -6.17
CA ARG A 204 11.01 -8.66 -7.33
C ARG A 204 9.95 -7.90 -8.12
N CYS A 205 9.11 -7.07 -7.49
CA CYS A 205 8.15 -6.24 -8.22
C CYS A 205 8.79 -4.99 -8.87
N LYS A 206 10.00 -4.59 -8.44
CA LYS A 206 10.77 -3.47 -9.02
C LYS A 206 11.64 -3.86 -10.23
N LYS A 207 11.75 -5.15 -10.55
CA LYS A 207 12.64 -5.71 -11.58
C LYS A 207 11.85 -6.17 -12.79
#